data_AF-K7S163-F1
#
_entry.id   AF-K7S163-F1
#
_cell.length_a   1.000
_cell.length_b   1.000
_cell.length_c   1.000
_cell.angle_alpha   90.00
_cell.angle_beta   90.00
_cell.angle_gamma   90.00
#
_symmetry.space_group_name_H-M   'P 1'
#
loop_
_entity.id
_entity.type
_entity.pdbx_description
1 polymer ?
#
loop_
_entity_poly.entity_id
_entity_poly.type
_entity_poly.pdbx_seq_one_letter_code
_entity_poly.pdbx_strand_id
1 'polypeptide(L)'
;MLVRAALHHGEAMDHPCPVCESPRLSLLRYTFGHQLGQFSGRIRSEEELEEMESRFGEFRVYEVEVCPDCYWNHILSHYLLGDGRRRRPPRHQETVEDIYG
;
A
#
# COMPACT_ATOMS: atom_id res chain seq x y z
N MET A 1 -6.03 10.68 -7.09
CA MET A 1 -6.69 10.05 -8.26
C MET A 1 -6.26 8.59 -8.32
N LEU A 2 -7.17 7.64 -8.07
CA LEU A 2 -6.90 6.20 -8.07
C LEU A 2 -6.38 5.70 -9.42
N VAL A 3 -6.92 6.22 -10.53
CA VAL A 3 -6.51 5.87 -11.90
C VAL A 3 -5.03 6.17 -12.16
N ARG A 4 -4.56 7.36 -11.76
CA ARG A 4 -3.16 7.73 -11.96
C ARG A 4 -2.24 6.83 -11.13
N ALA A 5 -2.65 6.48 -9.91
CA ALA A 5 -1.91 5.53 -9.09
C ALA A 5 -1.83 4.16 -9.77
N ALA A 6 -2.95 3.63 -10.27
CA ALA A 6 -2.99 2.35 -10.99
C ALA A 6 -2.06 2.33 -12.20
N LEU A 7 -2.03 3.42 -12.98
CA LEU A 7 -1.19 3.53 -14.18
C LEU A 7 0.33 3.55 -13.89
N HIS A 8 0.77 3.95 -12.70
CA HIS A 8 2.20 4.12 -12.39
C HIS A 8 2.73 3.19 -11.30
N HIS A 9 1.84 2.67 -10.44
CA HIS A 9 2.17 1.87 -9.26
C HIS A 9 1.30 0.61 -9.15
N GLY A 10 0.40 0.37 -10.10
CA GLY A 10 -0.45 -0.82 -10.10
C GLY A 10 0.29 -2.05 -10.62
N GLU A 11 -0.02 -3.20 -10.05
CA GLU A 11 0.39 -4.50 -10.55
C GLU A 11 -0.70 -5.06 -11.46
N ALA A 12 -0.35 -5.68 -12.60
CA ALA A 12 -1.34 -6.19 -13.53
C ALA A 12 -2.06 -7.43 -12.96
N MET A 13 -3.40 -7.45 -13.05
CA MET A 13 -4.19 -8.63 -12.69
C MET A 13 -4.19 -9.67 -13.81
N ASP A 14 -4.40 -10.93 -13.44
CA ASP A 14 -4.47 -12.07 -14.35
C ASP A 14 -5.85 -12.28 -15.00
N HIS A 15 -6.84 -11.48 -14.60
CA HIS A 15 -8.19 -11.47 -15.15
C HIS A 15 -8.61 -10.08 -15.64
N PRO A 16 -9.55 -10.00 -16.60
CA PRO A 16 -10.04 -8.72 -17.09
C PRO A 16 -10.94 -8.01 -16.07
N CYS A 17 -11.19 -6.72 -16.31
CA CYS A 17 -12.15 -5.93 -15.55
C CYS A 17 -13.56 -6.56 -15.62
N PRO A 18 -14.24 -6.78 -14.49
CA PRO A 18 -15.58 -7.40 -14.47
C PRO A 18 -16.69 -6.51 -15.02
N VAL A 19 -16.40 -5.22 -15.28
CA VAL A 19 -17.38 -4.24 -15.76
C VAL A 19 -17.24 -3.96 -17.26
N CYS A 20 -16.02 -3.85 -17.77
CA CYS A 20 -15.77 -3.47 -19.18
C CYS A 20 -14.88 -4.45 -19.94
N GLU A 21 -14.52 -5.59 -19.33
CA GLU A 21 -13.69 -6.64 -19.93
C GLU A 21 -12.28 -6.19 -20.34
N SER A 22 -11.86 -4.99 -19.95
CA SER A 22 -10.52 -4.49 -20.26
C SER A 22 -9.43 -5.35 -19.59
N PRO A 23 -8.34 -5.69 -20.32
CA PRO A 23 -7.18 -6.37 -19.76
C PRO A 23 -6.28 -5.44 -18.92
N ARG A 24 -6.59 -4.14 -18.84
CA ARG A 24 -5.80 -3.14 -18.08
C ARG A 24 -6.20 -3.05 -16.61
N LEU A 25 -6.73 -4.11 -16.03
CA LEU A 25 -7.06 -4.13 -14.61
C LEU A 25 -5.77 -4.21 -13.78
N SER A 26 -5.67 -3.39 -12.74
CA SER A 26 -4.48 -3.37 -11.89
C SER A 26 -4.81 -3.36 -10.40
N LEU A 27 -3.96 -3.99 -9.60
CA LEU A 27 -4.02 -4.02 -8.14
C LEU A 27 -3.14 -2.93 -7.54
N LEU A 28 -3.67 -2.20 -6.56
CA LEU A 28 -2.93 -1.26 -5.73
C LEU A 28 -2.94 -1.72 -4.28
N ARG A 29 -1.79 -1.68 -3.61
CA ARG A 29 -1.69 -1.99 -2.17
C ARG A 29 -1.46 -0.72 -1.38
N TYR A 30 -2.46 -0.26 -0.64
CA TYR A 30 -2.35 0.91 0.24
C TYR A 30 -2.05 0.51 1.68
N THR A 31 -1.05 1.14 2.27
CA THR A 31 -0.64 0.90 3.66
C THR A 31 -1.22 1.95 4.59
N PHE A 32 -1.74 1.55 5.75
CA PHE A 32 -2.28 2.44 6.76
C PHE A 32 -1.92 1.99 8.16
N GLY A 33 -1.50 2.91 9.02
CA GLY A 33 -1.24 2.57 10.42
C GLY A 33 -0.54 3.70 11.16
N HIS A 34 -0.89 3.87 12.44
CA HIS A 34 -0.25 4.89 13.27
C HIS A 34 1.26 4.69 13.39
N GLN A 35 1.72 3.44 13.37
CA GLN A 35 3.14 3.06 13.42
C GLN A 35 3.93 3.47 12.16
N LEU A 36 3.25 3.74 11.04
CA LEU A 36 3.87 4.23 9.80
C LEU A 36 4.06 5.76 9.80
N GLY A 37 3.37 6.48 10.70
CA GLY A 37 3.43 7.94 10.74
C GLY A 37 3.07 8.57 9.39
N GLN A 38 3.96 9.41 8.87
CA GLN A 38 3.83 10.07 7.57
C GLN A 38 3.92 9.16 6.35
N PHE A 39 4.28 7.88 6.53
CA PHE A 39 4.26 6.88 5.47
C PHE A 39 2.90 6.18 5.37
N SER A 40 1.98 6.42 6.31
CA SER A 40 0.60 5.97 6.22
C SER A 40 -0.12 6.61 5.02
N GLY A 41 -0.97 5.84 4.35
CA GLY A 41 -1.71 6.20 3.15
C GLY A 41 -0.93 6.08 1.85
N ARG A 42 0.27 5.47 1.87
CA ARG A 42 1.11 5.30 0.67
C ARG A 42 0.89 3.94 0.01
N ILE A 43 1.10 3.92 -1.31
CA ILE A 43 1.11 2.71 -2.12
C ILE A 43 2.47 2.02 -1.97
N ARG A 44 2.46 0.70 -1.91
CA ARG A 44 3.64 -0.15 -1.83
C ARG A 44 3.57 -1.31 -2.81
N SER A 45 4.71 -1.71 -3.35
CA SER A 45 4.84 -3.00 -4.03
C SER A 45 4.79 -4.13 -3.02
N GLU A 46 4.58 -5.36 -3.48
CA GLU A 46 4.65 -6.55 -2.62
C GLU A 46 6.03 -6.71 -1.96
N GLU A 47 7.10 -6.53 -2.73
CA GLU A 47 8.49 -6.53 -2.25
C GLU A 47 8.73 -5.48 -1.14
N GLU A 48 8.20 -4.25 -1.31
CA GLU A 48 8.30 -3.23 -0.26
C GLU A 48 7.53 -3.64 1.01
N LEU A 49 6.39 -4.33 0.87
CA LEU A 49 5.59 -4.78 2.02
C LEU A 49 6.31 -5.86 2.83
N GLU A 50 7.00 -6.79 2.16
CA GLU A 50 7.84 -7.80 2.81
C GLU A 50 8.96 -7.15 3.64
N GLU A 51 9.65 -6.15 3.09
CA GLU A 51 10.66 -5.40 3.84
C GLU A 51 10.06 -4.65 5.03
N MET A 52 8.85 -4.10 4.87
CA MET A 52 8.15 -3.33 5.89
C MET A 52 7.71 -4.19 7.08
N GLU A 53 7.38 -5.46 6.86
CA GLU A 53 6.87 -6.37 7.90
C GLU A 53 7.79 -6.44 9.13
N SER A 54 9.10 -6.46 8.93
CA SER A 54 10.08 -6.52 10.03
C SER A 54 10.48 -5.14 10.59
N ARG A 55 10.23 -4.07 9.85
CA ARG A 55 10.74 -2.71 10.16
C ARG A 55 9.75 -1.87 10.96
N PHE A 56 8.45 -2.08 10.74
CA PHE A 56 7.39 -1.28 11.35
C PHE A 56 6.57 -2.13 12.33
N GLY A 57 6.00 -1.47 13.34
CA GLY A 57 4.94 -2.09 14.14
C GLY A 57 3.68 -2.32 13.30
N GLU A 58 2.61 -2.81 13.92
CA GLU A 58 1.36 -3.18 13.20
C GLU A 58 0.83 -2.07 12.26
N PHE A 59 0.56 -2.47 11.02
CA PHE A 59 -0.13 -1.67 10.01
C PHE A 59 -1.06 -2.54 9.16
N ARG A 60 -2.04 -1.91 8.51
CA ARG A 60 -3.02 -2.56 7.63
C ARG A 60 -2.69 -2.28 6.18
N VAL A 61 -2.81 -3.29 5.33
CA VAL A 61 -2.76 -3.19 3.87
C VAL A 61 -4.16 -3.35 3.30
N TYR A 62 -4.52 -2.53 2.32
CA TYR A 62 -5.72 -2.70 1.51
C TYR A 62 -5.32 -2.95 0.07
N GLU A 63 -5.83 -4.04 -0.48
CA GLU A 63 -5.66 -4.37 -1.89
C GLU A 63 -6.87 -3.86 -2.66
N VAL A 64 -6.63 -2.98 -3.62
CA VAL A 64 -7.65 -2.26 -4.36
C VAL A 64 -7.44 -2.47 -5.85
N GLU A 65 -8.37 -3.14 -6.50
CA GLU A 65 -8.41 -3.23 -7.95
C GLU A 65 -8.88 -1.89 -8.54
N VAL A 66 -8.28 -1.50 -9.66
CA VAL A 66 -8.63 -0.28 -10.37
C VAL A 66 -8.55 -0.53 -11.88
N CYS A 67 -9.64 -0.22 -12.58
CA CYS A 67 -9.67 -0.20 -14.04
C CYS A 67 -9.50 1.24 -14.55
N PRO A 68 -8.43 1.57 -15.29
CA PRO A 68 -8.21 2.91 -15.81
C PRO A 68 -9.17 3.28 -16.94
N ASP A 69 -9.86 2.30 -17.53
CA ASP A 69 -10.67 2.47 -18.75
C ASP A 69 -12.11 2.84 -18.44
N CYS A 70 -12.73 2.19 -17.45
CA CYS A 70 -14.10 2.46 -17.02
C CYS A 70 -14.18 3.09 -15.62
N TYR A 71 -13.04 3.36 -14.99
CA TYR A 71 -12.93 3.98 -13.65
C TYR A 71 -13.49 3.15 -12.49
N TRP A 72 -13.85 1.89 -12.75
CA TRP A 72 -14.25 0.95 -11.71
C TRP A 72 -13.10 0.68 -10.74
N ASN A 73 -13.42 0.56 -9.46
CA ASN A 73 -12.48 0.14 -8.43
C ASN A 73 -13.19 -0.66 -7.34
N HIS A 74 -12.47 -1.59 -6.72
CA HIS A 74 -13.00 -2.48 -5.69
C HIS A 74 -11.92 -2.87 -4.69
N ILE A 75 -12.26 -2.91 -3.40
CA ILE A 75 -11.37 -3.43 -2.36
C ILE A 75 -11.50 -4.95 -2.41
N LEU A 76 -10.44 -5.62 -2.84
CA LEU A 76 -10.38 -7.07 -2.94
C LEU A 76 -10.17 -7.70 -1.56
N SER A 77 -9.22 -7.17 -0.80
CA SER A 77 -8.84 -7.71 0.49
C SER A 77 -8.26 -6.63 1.41
N HIS A 78 -8.15 -6.97 2.69
CA HIS A 78 -7.29 -6.25 3.62
C HIS A 78 -6.63 -7.23 4.59
N TYR A 79 -5.44 -6.90 5.06
CA TYR A 79 -4.72 -7.73 6.05
C TYR A 79 -3.80 -6.87 6.92
N LEU A 80 -3.37 -7.43 8.05
CA LEU A 80 -2.40 -6.79 8.93
C LEU A 80 -1.00 -7.31 8.60
N LEU A 81 -0.03 -6.41 8.64
CA LEU A 81 1.41 -6.68 8.58
C LEU A 81 2.12 -5.93 9.70
N GLY A 82 3.42 -6.18 9.83
CA GLY A 82 4.27 -5.57 10.85
C GLY A 82 4.53 -6.51 12.01
N ASP A 83 5.55 -6.21 12.81
CA ASP A 83 6.03 -7.09 13.87
C ASP A 83 5.27 -6.96 15.21
N GLY A 84 4.21 -6.14 15.23
CA GLY A 84 3.37 -5.88 16.41
C GLY A 84 4.04 -5.06 17.52
N ARG A 85 5.34 -4.73 17.42
CA ARG A 85 6.04 -3.96 18.45
C ARG A 85 5.78 -2.47 18.27
N ARG A 86 5.21 -1.83 19.29
CA ARG A 86 4.95 -0.39 19.28
C ARG A 86 6.26 0.39 19.36
N ARG A 87 6.51 1.21 18.34
CA ARG A 87 7.62 2.15 18.20
C ARG A 87 7.10 3.58 18.02
N ARG A 88 8.02 4.54 18.10
CA ARG A 88 7.73 5.91 17.66
C ARG A 88 7.58 5.90 16.13
N PRO A 89 6.54 6.53 15.56
CA PRO A 89 6.38 6.61 14.12
C PRO A 89 7.57 7.33 13.48
N PRO A 90 8.08 6.86 12.33
CA PRO A 90 9.27 7.45 11.72
C PRO A 90 8.96 8.81 11.09
N ARG A 91 9.96 9.68 11.09
CA ARG A 91 9.94 11.02 10.51
C ARG A 91 10.54 11.01 9.09
N HIS A 92 10.26 12.04 8.29
CA HIS A 92 10.77 12.17 6.92
C HIS A 92 12.29 12.26 6.87
N GLN A 93 12.85 12.87 7.89
CA GLN A 93 14.28 13.04 8.08
C GLN A 93 14.59 12.56 9.49
N GLU A 94 15.45 11.54 9.59
CA GLU A 94 15.93 11.06 10.87
C GLU A 94 16.73 12.17 11.54
N THR A 95 16.44 12.38 12.82
CA THR A 95 17.18 13.33 13.66
C THR A 95 18.18 12.59 14.53
N VAL A 96 19.17 13.30 15.06
CA VAL A 96 20.18 12.73 15.97
C VAL A 96 19.51 12.02 17.17
N GLU A 97 18.38 12.54 17.65
CA GLU A 97 17.59 11.92 18.72
C GLU A 97 17.03 10.54 18.35
N ASP A 98 16.78 10.29 17.06
CA ASP A 98 16.22 9.02 16.58
C ASP A 98 17.31 7.92 16.46
N ILE A 99 18.59 8.31 16.38
CA ILE A 99 19.75 7.40 16.23
C ILE A 99 20.29 6.97 17.60
N TYR A 100 20.32 7.90 18.56
CA TYR A 100 20.94 7.70 19.88
C TYR A 100 19.94 7.56 21.03
N GLY A 101 18.63 7.59 20.74
CA GLY A 101 17.53 7.52 21.71
C GLY A 101 17.02 6.12 21.98
#